data_AF-A0A4Y9ZFD3-F1
#
_entry.id   AF-A0A4Y9ZFD3-F1
#
_cell.length_a   1.000
_cell.length_b   1.000
_cell.length_c   1.000
_cell.angle_alpha   90.00
_cell.angle_beta   90.00
_cell.angle_gamma   90.00
#
_symmetry.space_group_name_H-M   'P 1'
#
loop_
_entity.id
_entity.type
_entity.pdbx_description
1 polymer ?
#
loop_
_entity_poly.entity_id
_entity_poly.type
_entity_poly.pdbx_seq_one_letter_code
_entity_poly.pdbx_strand_id
1 'polypeptide(L)'
;MSSTTTELPPSNIPIFTTVKEYREWRAKAFDEKKSVGFVPTMGALHDGHLSLVKNSLAANDLTVLSIFVNPAQFAPHEDLATYPRTLPQDLALLTALSVPDSQDSVTRTPSAVFLPSVKEMYPSGISQDVNNQKGTFVEVKGYGDQMEGKSRPAFFRGVATVVTKLFNIVQVRTPPSPPPITPR
;
A
#
# COMPACT_ATOMS: atom_id res chain seq x y z
N MET A 1 21.28 -16.81 16.85
CA MET A 1 19.87 -16.51 17.15
C MET A 1 19.08 -16.85 15.90
N SER A 2 18.21 -17.85 15.98
CA SER A 2 17.56 -18.49 14.82
C SER A 2 16.67 -17.50 14.08
N SER A 3 16.99 -17.20 12.82
CA SER A 3 16.10 -16.47 11.92
C SER A 3 15.02 -17.42 11.44
N THR A 4 13.87 -17.42 12.10
CA THR A 4 12.66 -18.01 11.56
C THR A 4 12.26 -17.20 10.32
N THR A 5 12.61 -17.71 9.14
CA THR A 5 11.98 -17.28 7.89
C THR A 5 10.51 -17.67 8.02
N THR A 6 9.66 -16.72 8.43
CA THR A 6 8.21 -16.94 8.41
C THR A 6 7.83 -17.09 6.94
N GLU A 7 7.55 -18.33 6.54
CA GLU A 7 7.13 -18.66 5.18
C GLU A 7 5.82 -17.93 4.89
N LEU A 8 5.76 -17.20 3.77
CA LEU A 8 4.55 -16.48 3.39
C LEU A 8 3.45 -17.50 3.06
N PRO A 9 2.18 -17.21 3.42
CA PRO A 9 1.07 -18.07 3.01
C PRO A 9 1.00 -18.19 1.48
N PRO A 10 0.54 -19.33 0.96
CA PRO A 10 0.38 -19.52 -0.48
C PRO A 10 -0.60 -18.49 -1.04
N SER A 11 -0.24 -17.91 -2.18
CA SER A 11 -1.04 -16.89 -2.86
C SER A 11 -0.85 -17.01 -4.37
N ASN A 12 -1.93 -16.92 -5.13
CA ASN A 12 -1.89 -16.76 -6.58
C ASN A 12 -1.59 -15.31 -7.01
N ILE A 13 -1.69 -14.37 -6.07
CA ILE A 13 -1.31 -12.96 -6.25
C ILE A 13 0.16 -12.81 -5.84
N PRO A 14 1.03 -12.27 -6.70
CA PRO A 14 2.42 -11.98 -6.35
C PRO A 14 2.53 -11.12 -5.10
N ILE A 15 3.39 -11.53 -4.15
CA ILE A 15 3.68 -10.79 -2.92
C ILE A 15 5.12 -10.26 -3.00
N PHE A 16 5.27 -8.95 -2.85
CA PHE A 16 6.57 -8.28 -2.81
C PHE A 16 6.86 -7.78 -1.41
N THR A 17 7.97 -8.20 -0.80
CA THR A 17 8.34 -7.80 0.57
C THR A 17 9.39 -6.71 0.61
N THR A 18 10.04 -6.45 -0.53
CA THR A 18 11.05 -5.39 -0.68
C THR A 18 10.61 -4.36 -1.72
N VAL A 19 11.05 -3.11 -1.53
CA VAL A 19 10.85 -2.02 -2.48
C VAL A 19 11.51 -2.34 -3.81
N LYS A 20 12.65 -3.03 -3.77
CA LYS A 20 13.41 -3.43 -4.97
C LYS A 20 12.59 -4.36 -5.86
N GLU A 21 12.12 -5.48 -5.33
CA GLU A 21 11.35 -6.47 -6.10
C GLU A 21 10.05 -5.86 -6.66
N TYR A 22 9.35 -5.07 -5.84
CA TYR A 22 8.15 -4.36 -6.28
C TYR A 22 8.46 -3.42 -7.45
N ARG A 23 9.55 -2.65 -7.38
CA ARG A 23 9.93 -1.71 -8.45
C ARG A 23 10.36 -2.40 -9.73
N GLU A 24 11.03 -3.54 -9.64
CA GLU A 24 11.36 -4.36 -10.81
C GLU A 24 10.10 -4.86 -11.53
N TRP A 25 9.09 -5.30 -10.78
CA TRP A 25 7.79 -5.66 -11.35
C TRP A 25 7.05 -4.44 -11.93
N ARG A 26 7.04 -3.31 -11.20
CA ARG A 26 6.36 -2.08 -11.62
C ARG A 26 6.97 -1.48 -12.89
N ALA A 27 8.28 -1.59 -13.08
CA ALA A 27 8.98 -1.12 -14.27
C ALA A 27 8.47 -1.83 -15.53
N LYS A 28 8.33 -3.16 -15.48
CA LYS A 28 7.76 -3.93 -16.60
C LYS A 28 6.34 -3.47 -16.94
N ALA A 29 5.50 -3.30 -15.92
CA ALA A 29 4.15 -2.77 -16.10
C ALA A 29 4.13 -1.33 -16.67
N PHE A 30 5.14 -0.52 -16.35
CA PHE A 30 5.27 0.84 -16.86
C PHE A 30 5.64 0.82 -18.35
N ASP A 31 6.57 -0.05 -18.75
CA ASP A 31 6.97 -0.24 -20.15
C ASP A 31 5.80 -0.76 -21.01
N GLU A 32 4.94 -1.60 -20.42
CA GLU A 32 3.67 -2.06 -21.01
C GLU A 32 2.56 -0.99 -21.01
N LYS A 33 2.82 0.22 -20.49
CA LYS A 33 1.87 1.34 -20.38
C LYS A 33 0.62 1.03 -19.57
N LYS A 34 0.69 0.05 -18.66
CA LYS A 34 -0.43 -0.31 -17.78
C LYS A 34 -0.64 0.73 -16.69
N SER A 35 -1.91 1.10 -16.51
CA SER A 35 -2.39 1.88 -15.37
C SER A 35 -2.36 1.07 -14.08
N VAL A 36 -2.08 1.76 -12.97
CA VAL A 36 -1.95 1.14 -11.65
C VAL A 36 -2.82 1.89 -10.66
N GLY A 37 -3.89 1.24 -10.22
CA GLY A 37 -4.66 1.65 -9.05
C GLY A 37 -4.00 1.13 -7.78
N PHE A 38 -4.09 1.91 -6.70
CA PHE A 38 -3.42 1.60 -5.45
C PHE A 38 -4.35 1.75 -4.24
N VAL A 39 -4.43 0.69 -3.42
CA VAL A 39 -5.21 0.65 -2.18
C VAL A 39 -4.26 0.42 -0.99
N PRO A 40 -3.84 1.47 -0.27
CA PRO A 40 -3.03 1.31 0.92
C PRO A 40 -3.88 0.83 2.10
N THR A 41 -3.46 -0.26 2.75
CA THR A 41 -4.13 -0.83 3.93
C THR A 41 -3.12 -1.21 5.01
N MET A 42 -3.63 -1.50 6.21
CA MET A 42 -2.86 -2.11 7.29
C MET A 42 -3.17 -3.61 7.48
N GLY A 43 -3.91 -4.24 6.55
CA GLY A 43 -4.46 -5.59 6.71
C GLY A 43 -5.79 -5.61 7.48
N ALA A 44 -6.23 -6.79 7.93
CA ALA A 44 -7.55 -7.00 8.53
C ALA A 44 -8.67 -6.52 7.61
N LEU A 45 -8.66 -7.08 6.40
CA LEU A 45 -9.55 -6.66 5.33
C LEU A 45 -11.02 -7.00 5.63
N HIS A 46 -11.90 -6.14 5.18
CA HIS A 46 -13.36 -6.23 5.34
C HIS A 46 -14.04 -5.58 4.14
N ASP A 47 -15.37 -5.63 4.04
CA ASP A 47 -16.12 -5.20 2.84
C ASP A 47 -15.81 -3.77 2.38
N GLY A 48 -15.62 -2.84 3.31
CA GLY A 48 -15.12 -1.49 3.02
C GLY A 48 -13.82 -1.50 2.20
N HIS A 49 -12.80 -2.26 2.62
CA HIS A 49 -11.56 -2.42 1.86
C HIS A 49 -11.81 -3.07 0.49
N LEU A 50 -12.61 -4.14 0.45
CA LEU A 50 -12.90 -4.84 -0.80
C LEU A 50 -13.62 -3.94 -1.82
N SER A 51 -14.45 -3.00 -1.36
CA SER A 51 -15.09 -2.01 -2.23
C SER A 51 -14.09 -1.09 -2.93
N LEU A 52 -13.02 -0.66 -2.23
CA LEU A 52 -11.95 0.14 -2.79
C LEU A 52 -11.16 -0.65 -3.85
N VAL A 53 -10.91 -1.93 -3.56
CA VAL A 53 -10.24 -2.84 -4.51
C VAL A 53 -11.07 -3.03 -5.78
N LYS A 54 -12.38 -3.25 -5.64
CA LYS A 54 -13.30 -3.37 -6.79
C LYS A 54 -13.30 -2.12 -7.66
N ASN A 55 -13.34 -0.93 -7.03
CA ASN A 55 -13.26 0.34 -7.74
C ASN A 55 -11.91 0.50 -8.48
N SER A 56 -10.81 0.10 -7.84
CA SER A 56 -9.49 0.10 -8.45
C SER A 56 -9.42 -0.83 -9.67
N LEU A 57 -9.96 -2.05 -9.55
CA LEU A 57 -10.01 -3.04 -10.63
C LEU A 57 -10.79 -2.53 -11.84
N ALA A 58 -11.93 -1.87 -11.61
CA ALA A 58 -12.75 -1.31 -12.66
C ALA A 58 -12.07 -0.12 -13.39
N ALA A 59 -11.23 0.64 -12.68
CA ALA A 59 -10.63 1.86 -13.21
C ALA A 59 -9.19 1.72 -13.75
N ASN A 60 -8.50 0.59 -13.49
CA ASN A 60 -7.08 0.42 -13.80
C ASN A 60 -6.74 -0.99 -14.29
N ASP A 61 -5.76 -1.09 -15.18
CA ASP A 61 -5.26 -2.36 -15.74
C ASP A 61 -4.67 -3.26 -14.65
N LEU A 62 -4.00 -2.64 -13.67
CA LEU A 62 -3.42 -3.31 -12.52
C LEU A 62 -3.94 -2.70 -11.23
N THR A 63 -4.21 -3.54 -10.24
CA THR A 63 -4.55 -3.11 -8.87
C THR A 63 -3.53 -3.65 -7.90
N VAL A 64 -2.85 -2.72 -7.22
CA VAL A 64 -1.86 -3.01 -6.19
C VAL A 64 -2.43 -2.67 -4.83
N LEU A 65 -2.18 -3.53 -3.85
CA LEU A 65 -2.50 -3.25 -2.46
C LEU A 65 -1.21 -3.20 -1.64
N SER A 66 -1.17 -2.37 -0.61
CA SER A 66 -0.18 -2.54 0.46
C SER A 66 -0.85 -3.07 1.72
N ILE A 67 -0.20 -3.99 2.41
CA ILE A 67 -0.55 -4.41 3.77
C ILE A 67 0.63 -4.05 4.66
N PHE A 68 0.51 -2.94 5.38
CA PHE A 68 1.59 -2.46 6.24
C PHE A 68 1.04 -1.74 7.47
N VAL A 69 1.16 -2.39 8.64
CA VAL A 69 0.87 -1.74 9.92
C VAL A 69 1.99 -0.76 10.23
N ASN A 70 1.76 0.52 9.98
CA ASN A 70 2.73 1.57 10.15
C ASN A 70 2.94 1.93 11.64
N PRO A 71 4.11 1.72 12.26
CA PRO A 71 4.30 2.09 13.67
C PRO A 71 4.24 3.61 13.90
N ALA A 72 4.57 4.41 12.89
CA ALA A 72 4.74 5.87 13.02
C ALA A 72 3.42 6.62 13.28
N GLN A 73 2.27 5.98 13.05
CA GLN A 73 0.95 6.55 13.30
C GLN A 73 0.32 6.09 14.62
N PHE A 74 1.03 5.25 15.40
CA PHE A 74 0.57 4.82 16.72
C PHE A 74 1.32 5.55 17.82
N ALA A 75 0.60 6.09 18.80
CA ALA A 75 1.21 6.60 20.03
C ALA A 75 1.73 5.45 20.92
N PRO A 76 2.65 5.69 21.87
CA PRO A 76 3.17 4.65 22.76
C PRO A 76 2.11 3.94 23.61
N HIS A 77 0.97 4.59 23.85
CA HIS A 77 -0.16 4.04 24.60
C HIS A 77 -1.24 3.43 23.69
N GLU A 78 -1.07 3.48 22.36
CA GLU A 78 -1.95 2.84 21.42
C GLU A 78 -1.40 1.46 21.07
N ASP A 79 -2.27 0.45 21.08
CA ASP A 79 -1.84 -0.94 20.95
C ASP A 79 -1.51 -1.33 19.50
N LEU A 80 -0.32 -0.93 19.05
CA LEU A 80 0.34 -1.49 17.87
C LEU A 80 0.51 -3.02 18.01
N ALA A 81 0.72 -3.51 19.23
CA ALA A 81 0.96 -4.92 19.52
C ALA A 81 -0.30 -5.79 19.36
N THR A 82 -1.49 -5.23 19.58
CA THR A 82 -2.76 -5.96 19.45
C THR A 82 -3.43 -5.75 18.09
N TYR A 83 -2.84 -4.94 17.20
CA TYR A 83 -3.40 -4.73 15.87
C TYR A 83 -3.50 -6.08 15.12
N PRO A 84 -4.68 -6.45 14.60
CA PRO A 84 -4.90 -7.75 14.00
C PRO A 84 -4.00 -7.97 12.79
N ARG A 85 -3.33 -9.12 12.76
CA ARG A 85 -2.49 -9.55 11.63
C ARG A 85 -3.07 -10.82 11.03
N THR A 86 -3.89 -10.64 10.00
CA THR A 86 -4.72 -11.71 9.42
C THR A 86 -4.32 -12.02 7.98
N LEU A 87 -3.03 -11.96 7.65
CA LEU A 87 -2.53 -12.08 6.28
C LEU A 87 -3.12 -13.28 5.49
N PRO A 88 -3.23 -14.51 6.04
CA PRO A 88 -3.87 -15.61 5.31
C PRO A 88 -5.33 -15.33 4.93
N GLN A 89 -6.10 -14.75 5.85
CA GLN A 89 -7.49 -14.36 5.60
C GLN A 89 -7.56 -13.19 4.60
N ASP A 90 -6.69 -12.20 4.74
CA ASP A 90 -6.63 -11.05 3.84
C ASP A 90 -6.36 -11.51 2.40
N LEU A 91 -5.41 -12.43 2.21
CA LEU A 91 -5.11 -12.99 0.89
C LEU A 91 -6.25 -13.86 0.35
N ALA A 92 -6.91 -14.67 1.19
CA ALA A 92 -8.07 -15.44 0.76
C ALA A 92 -9.21 -14.54 0.24
N LEU A 93 -9.47 -13.42 0.92
CA LEU A 93 -10.44 -12.42 0.48
C LEU A 93 -10.04 -11.79 -0.86
N LEU A 94 -8.75 -11.43 -1.03
CA LEU A 94 -8.25 -10.83 -2.27
C LEU A 94 -8.27 -11.81 -3.44
N THR A 95 -7.91 -13.08 -3.23
CA THR A 95 -7.96 -14.13 -4.26
C THR A 95 -9.39 -14.41 -4.73
N ALA A 96 -10.38 -14.28 -3.84
CA ALA A 96 -11.79 -14.43 -4.18
C ALA A 96 -12.38 -13.22 -4.93
N LEU A 97 -11.66 -12.10 -5.02
CA LEU A 97 -12.13 -10.92 -5.75
C LEU A 97 -11.89 -11.05 -7.25
N SER A 98 -12.97 -10.87 -7.99
CA SER A 98 -12.94 -10.68 -9.43
C SER A 98 -13.99 -9.65 -9.85
N VAL A 99 -13.64 -8.83 -10.84
CA VAL A 99 -14.56 -7.88 -11.47
C VAL A 99 -14.55 -8.17 -12.97
N PRO A 100 -15.71 -8.40 -13.62
CA PRO A 100 -15.77 -8.50 -15.06
C PRO A 100 -15.33 -7.17 -15.67
N ASP A 101 -14.44 -7.20 -16.66
CA ASP A 101 -14.15 -5.99 -17.40
C ASP A 101 -15.39 -5.59 -18.22
N SER A 102 -15.75 -4.32 -18.14
CA SER A 102 -16.91 -3.76 -18.82
C SER A 102 -16.71 -3.60 -20.33
N GLN A 103 -15.46 -3.64 -20.81
CA GLN A 103 -15.12 -3.45 -22.22
C GLN A 103 -14.56 -4.70 -22.92
N ASP A 104 -14.11 -5.70 -22.16
CA ASP A 104 -13.53 -6.95 -22.69
C ASP A 104 -14.01 -8.14 -21.86
N SER A 105 -14.04 -9.36 -22.43
CA SER A 105 -14.38 -10.59 -21.68
C SER A 105 -13.33 -11.00 -20.63
N VAL A 106 -12.45 -10.08 -20.23
CA VAL A 106 -11.34 -10.32 -19.30
C VAL A 106 -11.85 -10.12 -17.87
N THR A 107 -11.59 -11.10 -17.02
CA THR A 107 -11.87 -10.96 -15.58
C THR A 107 -10.67 -10.32 -14.90
N ARG A 108 -10.87 -9.19 -14.21
CA ARG A 108 -9.82 -8.48 -13.48
C ARG A 108 -9.74 -8.96 -12.04
N THR A 109 -8.53 -9.24 -11.57
CA THR A 109 -8.21 -9.66 -10.19
C THR A 109 -7.08 -8.79 -9.64
N PRO A 110 -6.89 -8.72 -8.30
CA PRO A 110 -5.75 -8.02 -7.72
C PRO A 110 -4.42 -8.50 -8.32
N SER A 111 -3.52 -7.56 -8.63
CA SER A 111 -2.34 -7.83 -9.45
C SER A 111 -1.06 -8.03 -8.63
N ALA A 112 -0.96 -7.38 -7.47
CA ALA A 112 0.16 -7.54 -6.55
C ALA A 112 -0.20 -7.07 -5.13
N VAL A 113 0.44 -7.68 -4.14
CA VAL A 113 0.44 -7.22 -2.75
C VAL A 113 1.85 -6.78 -2.35
N PHE A 114 1.99 -5.53 -1.93
CA PHE A 114 3.21 -5.03 -1.30
C PHE A 114 3.11 -5.22 0.21
N LEU A 115 3.93 -6.12 0.75
CA LEU A 115 3.94 -6.55 2.15
C LEU A 115 5.31 -6.23 2.79
N PRO A 116 5.68 -4.95 2.94
CA PRO A 116 6.99 -4.61 3.46
C PRO A 116 7.09 -4.83 4.96
N SER A 117 8.29 -5.15 5.42
CA SER A 117 8.60 -5.11 6.85
C SER A 117 8.78 -3.67 7.35
N VAL A 118 8.72 -3.46 8.66
CA VAL A 118 9.08 -2.18 9.28
C VAL A 118 10.51 -1.79 8.93
N LYS A 119 11.45 -2.74 8.88
CA LYS A 119 12.85 -2.47 8.51
C LYS A 119 12.98 -2.03 7.06
N GLU A 120 12.16 -2.56 6.16
CA GLU A 120 12.14 -2.12 4.76
C GLU A 120 11.59 -0.68 4.64
N MET A 121 10.50 -0.39 5.36
CA MET A 121 9.89 0.95 5.35
C MET A 121 10.67 1.98 6.18
N TYR A 122 11.41 1.54 7.19
CA TYR A 122 12.17 2.39 8.11
C TYR A 122 13.51 1.70 8.45
N PRO A 123 14.53 1.79 7.58
CA PRO A 123 15.80 1.07 7.75
C PRO A 123 16.55 1.42 9.04
N SER A 124 16.40 2.65 9.51
CA SER A 124 16.97 3.13 10.79
C SER A 124 16.06 2.85 12.00
N GLY A 125 14.94 2.16 11.80
CA GLY A 125 13.85 2.05 12.76
C GLY A 125 12.98 3.31 12.81
N ILE A 126 11.86 3.23 13.54
CA ILE A 126 10.98 4.37 13.80
C ILE A 126 10.43 4.26 15.23
N SER A 127 10.62 5.32 16.03
CA SER A 127 10.07 5.39 17.39
C SER A 127 8.58 5.70 17.35
N GLN A 128 7.80 5.19 18.32
CA GLN A 128 6.42 5.63 18.54
C GLN A 128 6.36 6.99 19.24
N ASP A 129 7.42 7.39 19.94
CA ASP A 129 7.56 8.73 20.48
C ASP A 129 8.05 9.70 19.40
N VAL A 130 7.17 10.60 18.98
CA VAL A 130 7.40 11.62 17.95
C VAL A 130 8.64 12.47 18.22
N ASN A 131 8.93 12.79 19.49
CA ASN A 131 10.08 13.61 19.85
C ASN A 131 11.41 12.88 19.62
N ASN A 132 11.35 11.54 19.58
CA ASN A 132 12.50 10.67 19.36
C ASN A 132 12.57 10.11 17.92
N GLN A 133 11.61 10.46 17.06
CA GLN A 133 11.62 10.04 15.67
C GLN A 133 12.71 10.78 14.87
N LYS A 134 13.49 10.03 14.09
CA LYS A 134 14.56 10.57 13.24
C LYS A 134 14.30 10.22 11.77
N GLY A 135 14.57 11.16 10.88
CA GLY A 135 14.39 11.00 9.43
C GLY A 135 13.51 12.07 8.81
N THR A 136 12.99 11.77 7.61
CA THR A 136 12.11 12.66 6.85
C THR A 136 10.65 12.39 7.19
N PHE A 137 9.89 13.46 7.43
CA PHE A 137 8.47 13.41 7.76
C PHE A 137 7.67 14.38 6.89
N VAL A 138 6.40 14.08 6.71
CA VAL A 138 5.44 14.93 6.00
C VAL A 138 4.36 15.34 6.97
N GLU A 139 4.07 16.64 7.02
CA GLU A 139 3.07 17.22 7.92
C GLU A 139 2.02 17.99 7.12
N VAL A 140 0.75 17.77 7.46
CA VAL A 140 -0.37 18.51 6.89
C VAL A 140 -0.84 19.52 7.93
N LYS A 141 -0.53 20.80 7.68
CA LYS A 141 -0.86 21.88 8.62
C LYS A 141 -2.38 22.11 8.68
N GLY A 142 -2.88 22.44 9.86
CA GLY A 142 -4.30 22.79 10.10
C GLY A 142 -5.24 21.62 10.40
N TYR A 143 -4.86 20.38 10.07
CA TYR A 143 -5.66 19.19 10.37
C TYR A 143 -5.18 18.43 11.61
N GLY A 144 -3.90 18.60 12.00
CA GLY A 144 -3.35 18.02 13.22
C GLY A 144 -4.04 18.49 14.50
N ASP A 145 -4.64 19.68 14.50
CA ASP A 145 -5.28 20.28 15.68
C ASP A 145 -6.81 20.10 15.69
N GLN A 146 -7.36 19.35 14.73
CA GLN A 146 -8.80 19.18 14.55
C GLN A 146 -9.22 17.72 14.78
N MET A 147 -10.43 17.53 15.32
CA MET A 147 -11.08 16.22 15.50
C MET A 147 -10.10 15.17 16.09
N GLU A 148 -9.88 14.07 15.37
CA GLU A 148 -8.98 12.98 15.77
C GLU A 148 -7.54 13.44 15.96
N GLY A 149 -7.08 14.46 15.22
CA GLY A 149 -5.74 15.03 15.37
C GLY A 149 -5.51 15.60 16.76
N LYS A 150 -6.53 16.24 17.36
CA LYS A 150 -6.46 16.78 18.73
C LYS A 150 -6.29 15.65 19.77
N SER A 151 -6.97 14.53 19.55
CA SER A 151 -6.87 13.35 20.42
C SER A 151 -5.60 12.54 20.18
N ARG A 152 -5.05 12.58 18.95
CA ARG A 152 -3.90 11.79 18.51
C ARG A 152 -2.91 12.70 17.74
N PRO A 153 -2.14 13.56 18.43
CA PRO A 153 -1.30 14.58 17.79
C PRO A 153 -0.27 14.04 16.78
N ALA A 154 0.15 12.78 16.96
CA ALA A 154 1.11 12.09 16.10
C ALA A 154 0.49 11.46 14.84
N PHE A 155 -0.82 11.21 14.85
CA PHE A 155 -1.48 10.29 13.91
C PHE A 155 -1.35 10.74 12.45
N PHE A 156 -1.80 11.96 12.15
CA PHE A 156 -1.81 12.47 10.76
C PHE A 156 -0.41 12.67 10.19
N ARG A 157 0.58 13.01 11.01
CA ARG A 157 1.99 13.06 10.59
C ARG A 157 2.50 11.68 10.19
N GLY A 158 2.20 10.66 10.99
CA GLY A 158 2.51 9.26 10.67
C GLY A 158 1.84 8.80 9.37
N VAL A 159 0.55 9.08 9.22
CA VAL A 159 -0.24 8.75 8.01
C VAL A 159 0.29 9.46 6.77
N ALA A 160 0.47 10.79 6.81
CA ALA A 160 0.96 11.57 5.67
C ALA A 160 2.35 11.11 5.23
N THR A 161 3.22 10.80 6.20
CA THR A 161 4.58 10.29 5.93
C THR A 161 4.53 8.94 5.23
N VAL A 162 3.78 7.96 5.75
CA VAL A 162 3.74 6.62 5.16
C VAL A 162 3.04 6.61 3.80
N VAL A 163 1.94 7.34 3.63
CA VAL A 163 1.22 7.44 2.37
C VAL A 163 2.09 8.10 1.29
N THR A 164 2.79 9.19 1.63
CA THR A 164 3.74 9.82 0.69
C THR A 164 4.85 8.85 0.28
N LYS A 165 5.40 8.09 1.25
CA LYS A 165 6.40 7.07 0.98
C LYS A 165 5.87 5.97 0.06
N LEU A 166 4.66 5.48 0.31
CA LEU A 166 4.01 4.48 -0.53
C LEU A 166 3.76 5.00 -1.95
N PHE A 167 3.30 6.24 -2.14
CA PHE A 167 3.15 6.82 -3.48
C PHE A 167 4.48 6.90 -4.25
N ASN A 168 5.58 7.24 -3.57
CA ASN A 168 6.92 7.26 -4.17
C ASN A 168 7.48 5.86 -4.49
N ILE A 169 7.00 4.82 -3.80
CA ILE A 169 7.35 3.43 -4.08
C ILE A 169 6.49 2.91 -5.24
N VAL A 170 5.18 3.07 -5.14
CA VAL A 170 4.17 2.47 -6.02
C VAL A 170 4.15 3.10 -7.40
N GLN A 171 4.34 4.42 -7.48
CA GLN A 171 4.33 5.20 -8.71
C GLN A 171 3.10 4.89 -9.59
N VAL A 172 1.92 5.31 -9.11
CA VAL A 172 0.61 5.14 -9.78
C VAL A 172 0.48 5.85 -11.14
N ARG A 173 1.51 6.57 -11.58
CA ARG A 173 1.49 7.30 -12.85
C ARG A 173 1.48 6.35 -14.05
N THR A 174 0.54 6.52 -14.97
CA THR A 174 0.60 5.99 -16.34
C THR A 174 1.58 6.81 -17.19
N PRO A 175 2.36 6.19 -18.09
CA PRO A 175 3.08 6.95 -19.10
C PRO A 175 2.08 7.79 -19.91
N PRO A 176 2.41 9.05 -20.25
CA PRO A 176 1.56 9.83 -21.13
C PRO A 176 1.41 9.11 -22.48
N SER A 177 0.22 9.17 -23.08
CA SER A 177 0.01 8.73 -24.45
C SER A 177 0.97 9.46 -25.39
N PRO A 178 1.57 8.78 -26.40
CA PRO A 178 2.40 9.45 -27.38
C PRO A 178 1.61 10.59 -28.04
N PRO A 179 2.26 11.72 -28.37
CA PRO A 179 1.58 12.82 -29.06
C PRO A 179 0.96 12.30 -30.37
N PRO A 180 -0.20 12.83 -30.79
CA PRO A 180 -0.79 12.46 -32.07
C PRO A 180 0.23 12.72 -33.18
N ILE A 181 0.51 11.70 -33.98
CA ILE A 181 1.35 11.84 -35.17
C ILE A 181 0.54 12.69 -36.16
N THR A 182 0.81 13.99 -36.22
CA THR A 182 0.34 14.82 -37.32
C THR A 182 1.15 14.44 -38.57
N PRO A 183 0.54 13.89 -39.62
CA PRO A 183 1.22 13.73 -40.90
C PRO A 183 1.66 15.11 -41.39
N ARG A 184 2.91 15.21 -41.87
CA ARG A 184 3.42 16.40 -42.57
C ARG A 184 2.87 16.47 -43.99
#